data_AF-A0A0D0CDE0-F1
#
_entry.id   AF-A0A0D0CDE0-F1
#
_cell.length_a   1.000
_cell.length_b   1.000
_cell.length_c   1.000
_cell.angle_alpha   90.00
_cell.angle_beta   90.00
_cell.angle_gamma   90.00
#
_symmetry.space_group_name_H-M   'P 1'
#
loop_
_entity.id
_entity.type
_entity.pdbx_description
1 polymer ?
#
loop_
_entity_poly.entity_id
_entity_poly.type
_entity_poly.pdbx_seq_one_letter_code
_entity_poly.pdbx_strand_id
1 'polypeptide(L)'
;MGPNEYELGEALEDWREEKTREIHGESHLMDIGPALVMPDGMLNWIVACAHYFKIKTVNDLKRETRWGKANQYGTEVITMIHRVVPIPIPITAPAAFTRTPLQPRPIPQANSSLDPLSTPSHQPLVAGDGVNLPAKKKKCGACGLEGHNRRNRIVCTKHPDRVVSRSSINKENAT
;
A
#
# COMPACT_ATOMS: atom_id res chain seq x y z
N MET A 1 21.20 11.49 -9.63
CA MET A 1 21.08 10.03 -9.52
C MET A 1 22.05 9.59 -8.44
N GLY A 2 21.58 8.99 -7.35
CA GLY A 2 22.41 8.43 -6.30
C GLY A 2 23.15 7.17 -6.77
N PRO A 3 24.18 6.72 -6.02
CA PRO A 3 25.01 5.58 -6.42
C PRO A 3 24.19 4.29 -6.62
N ASN A 4 23.22 4.03 -5.74
CA ASN A 4 22.36 2.85 -5.83
C ASN A 4 21.40 2.89 -7.03
N GLU A 5 20.99 4.07 -7.50
CA GLU A 5 20.14 4.20 -8.68
C GLU A 5 20.92 3.91 -9.96
N TYR A 6 22.18 4.34 -10.01
CA TYR A 6 23.07 4.05 -11.13
C TYR A 6 23.38 2.55 -11.20
N GLU A 7 23.79 1.95 -10.08
CA GLU A 7 24.09 0.52 -9.98
C GLU A 7 22.87 -0.35 -10.33
N LEU A 8 21.67 0.05 -9.88
CA LEU A 8 20.44 -0.66 -10.24
C LEU A 8 20.11 -0.48 -11.72
N GLY A 9 20.37 0.70 -12.29
CA GLY A 9 20.21 0.98 -13.71
C GLY A 9 21.08 0.06 -14.57
N GLU A 10 22.39 0.00 -14.28
CA GLU A 10 23.32 -0.90 -14.99
C GLU A 10 22.95 -2.37 -14.81
N ALA A 11 22.64 -2.81 -13.58
CA ALA A 11 22.25 -4.20 -13.35
C ALA A 11 20.98 -4.60 -14.12
N LEU A 12 20.02 -3.67 -14.27
CA LEU A 12 18.81 -3.90 -15.07
C LEU A 12 19.10 -3.88 -16.57
N GLU A 13 20.04 -3.05 -17.02
CA GLU A 13 20.52 -2.98 -18.41
C GLU A 13 21.15 -4.30 -18.83
N ASP A 14 22.17 -4.76 -18.09
CA ASP A 14 22.85 -6.04 -18.32
C ASP A 14 21.87 -7.20 -18.32
N TRP A 15 20.94 -7.20 -17.36
CA TRP A 15 19.92 -8.23 -17.25
C TRP A 15 18.99 -8.25 -18.47
N ARG A 16 18.54 -7.09 -18.98
CA ARG A 16 17.63 -7.07 -20.13
C ARG A 16 18.33 -7.41 -21.44
N GLU A 17 19.63 -7.12 -21.57
CA GLU A 17 20.46 -7.59 -22.69
C GLU A 17 20.58 -9.11 -22.68
N GLU A 18 21.00 -9.70 -21.56
CA GLU A 18 21.09 -11.16 -21.41
C GLU A 18 19.73 -11.82 -21.67
N LYS A 19 18.65 -11.29 -21.09
CA LYS A 19 17.32 -11.87 -21.26
C LYS A 19 16.86 -11.79 -22.72
N THR A 20 17.26 -10.76 -23.45
CA THR A 20 16.94 -10.61 -24.87
C THR A 20 17.73 -11.63 -25.70
N ARG A 21 19.03 -11.79 -25.43
CA ARG A 21 19.87 -12.83 -26.04
C ARG A 21 19.32 -14.23 -25.76
N GLU A 22 18.94 -14.52 -24.52
CA GLU A 22 18.41 -15.83 -24.10
C GLU A 22 17.11 -16.20 -24.83
N ILE A 23 16.18 -15.26 -24.96
CA ILE A 23 14.82 -15.55 -25.45
C ILE A 23 14.68 -15.36 -26.95
N HIS A 24 15.38 -14.37 -27.51
CA HIS A 24 15.24 -13.96 -28.90
C HIS A 24 16.50 -14.24 -29.73
N GLY A 25 17.61 -14.58 -29.09
CA GLY A 25 18.89 -14.82 -29.75
C GLY A 25 19.67 -13.53 -30.04
N GLU A 26 20.95 -13.71 -30.34
CA GLU A 26 21.92 -12.61 -30.53
C GLU A 26 21.50 -11.63 -31.63
N SER A 27 20.97 -12.12 -32.74
CA SER A 27 20.54 -11.27 -33.86
C SER A 27 19.48 -10.24 -33.44
N HIS A 28 18.50 -10.64 -32.64
CA HIS A 28 17.47 -9.70 -32.15
C HIS A 28 18.03 -8.68 -31.16
N LEU A 29 19.02 -9.06 -30.35
CA LEU A 29 19.72 -8.11 -29.48
C LEU A 29 20.45 -7.05 -30.31
N MET A 30 21.09 -7.42 -31.41
CA MET A 30 21.82 -6.48 -32.27
C MET A 30 20.90 -5.60 -33.14
N ASP A 31 19.82 -6.18 -33.67
CA ASP A 31 18.95 -5.49 -34.63
C ASP A 31 17.85 -4.63 -33.97
N ILE A 32 17.33 -5.07 -32.82
CA ILE A 32 16.20 -4.42 -32.13
C ILE A 32 16.62 -3.89 -30.76
N GLY A 33 17.49 -4.62 -30.06
CA GLY A 33 17.97 -4.23 -28.74
C GLY A 33 17.15 -4.77 -27.57
N PRO A 34 17.61 -4.49 -26.34
CA PRO A 34 17.04 -5.05 -25.11
C PRO A 34 15.65 -4.51 -24.75
N ALA A 35 15.22 -3.44 -25.42
CA ALA A 35 13.88 -2.86 -25.28
C ALA A 35 12.76 -3.87 -25.56
N LEU A 36 13.05 -4.94 -26.32
CA LEU A 36 12.13 -6.04 -26.59
C LEU A 36 11.71 -6.76 -25.30
N VAL A 37 12.62 -6.91 -24.33
CA VAL A 37 12.32 -7.46 -22.99
C VAL A 37 11.77 -6.37 -22.07
N MET A 38 12.50 -5.26 -21.93
CA MET A 38 12.14 -4.16 -21.03
C MET A 38 12.45 -2.80 -21.69
N PRO A 39 11.43 -2.02 -22.06
CA PRO A 39 11.63 -0.69 -22.64
C PRO A 39 12.38 0.27 -21.70
N ASP A 40 13.13 1.22 -22.24
CA ASP A 40 13.93 2.18 -21.45
C ASP A 40 13.09 2.96 -20.44
N GLY A 41 11.91 3.42 -20.87
CA GLY A 41 10.97 4.11 -19.98
C GLY A 41 10.53 3.25 -18.80
N MET A 42 10.44 1.93 -18.99
CA MET A 42 10.10 0.99 -17.93
C MET A 42 11.26 0.79 -16.95
N LEU A 43 12.48 0.63 -17.46
CA LEU A 43 13.71 0.56 -16.65
C LEU A 43 13.85 1.81 -15.78
N ASN A 44 13.79 2.99 -16.39
CA ASN A 44 13.88 4.27 -15.68
C ASN A 44 12.78 4.41 -14.61
N TRP A 45 11.57 3.95 -14.90
CA TRP A 45 10.46 3.99 -13.94
C TRP A 45 10.66 3.02 -12.77
N ILE A 46 11.22 1.84 -13.02
CA ILE A 46 11.59 0.88 -11.98
C ILE A 46 12.65 1.48 -11.06
N VAL A 47 13.72 2.05 -11.62
CA VAL A 47 14.79 2.70 -10.86
C VAL A 47 14.22 3.84 -10.00
N ALA A 48 13.39 4.70 -10.59
CA ALA A 48 12.74 5.79 -9.87
C ALA A 48 11.84 5.28 -8.73
N CYS A 49 11.06 4.21 -8.95
CA CYS A 49 10.22 3.64 -7.90
C CYS A 49 11.03 2.93 -6.81
N ALA A 50 12.15 2.29 -7.16
CA ALA A 50 13.07 1.65 -6.22
C ALA A 50 13.76 2.68 -5.33
N HIS A 51 14.19 3.82 -5.88
CA HIS A 51 14.76 4.94 -5.11
C HIS A 51 13.84 5.41 -3.98
N TYR A 52 12.53 5.46 -4.23
CA TYR A 52 11.53 5.83 -3.21
C TYR A 52 11.00 4.63 -2.40
N PHE A 53 11.65 3.46 -2.49
CA PHE A 53 11.27 2.22 -1.80
C PHE A 53 9.82 1.78 -2.03
N LYS A 54 9.24 2.12 -3.19
CA LYS A 54 7.85 1.81 -3.54
C LYS A 54 7.65 0.36 -3.98
N ILE A 55 8.72 -0.29 -4.42
CA ILE A 55 8.72 -1.66 -4.93
C ILE A 55 9.43 -2.57 -3.93
N LYS A 56 8.66 -3.43 -3.23
CA LYS A 56 9.18 -4.45 -2.30
C LYS A 56 8.81 -5.87 -2.71
N THR A 57 7.80 -5.99 -3.56
CA THR A 57 7.24 -7.25 -4.01
C THR A 57 6.91 -7.16 -5.50
N VAL A 58 6.77 -8.32 -6.13
CA VAL A 58 6.30 -8.42 -7.53
C VAL A 58 4.92 -7.75 -7.72
N ASN A 59 4.07 -7.76 -6.69
CA ASN A 59 2.78 -7.07 -6.74
C ASN A 59 2.95 -5.54 -6.73
N ASP A 60 3.92 -5.02 -5.99
CA ASP A 60 4.25 -3.59 -6.02
C ASP A 60 4.80 -3.20 -7.38
N LEU A 61 5.71 -3.99 -7.96
CA LEU A 61 6.22 -3.80 -9.31
C LEU A 61 5.07 -3.69 -10.33
N LYS A 62 4.11 -4.62 -10.30
CA LYS A 62 2.93 -4.57 -11.19
C LYS A 62 2.11 -3.30 -10.98
N ARG A 63 1.86 -2.94 -9.72
CA ARG A 63 1.01 -1.79 -9.37
C ARG A 63 1.65 -0.46 -9.81
N GLU A 64 2.94 -0.30 -9.56
CA GLU A 64 3.65 0.95 -9.81
C GLU A 64 4.02 1.15 -11.28
N THR A 65 4.30 0.07 -12.00
CA THR A 65 4.84 0.13 -13.37
C THR A 65 3.83 -0.26 -14.44
N ARG A 66 2.83 -1.08 -14.09
CA ARG A 66 1.90 -1.74 -15.04
C ARG A 66 2.60 -2.52 -16.15
N TRP A 67 3.85 -2.92 -15.93
CA TRP A 67 4.62 -3.68 -16.91
C TRP A 67 3.99 -5.05 -17.16
N GLY A 68 3.58 -5.32 -18.40
CA GLY A 68 2.89 -6.56 -18.76
C GLY A 68 3.70 -7.83 -18.47
N LYS A 69 5.03 -7.74 -18.48
CA LYS A 69 5.95 -8.85 -18.22
C LYS A 69 6.33 -9.00 -16.75
N ALA A 70 5.78 -8.18 -15.84
CA ALA A 70 6.04 -8.29 -14.40
C ALA A 70 5.55 -9.61 -13.78
N ASN A 71 4.62 -10.34 -14.41
CA ASN A 71 4.29 -11.70 -14.01
C ASN A 71 5.42 -12.70 -14.30
N GLN A 72 6.12 -12.50 -15.41
CA GLN A 72 7.12 -13.41 -15.93
C GLN A 72 8.50 -13.14 -15.32
N TYR A 73 8.93 -11.88 -15.35
CA TYR A 73 10.28 -11.48 -14.93
C TYR A 73 10.31 -10.75 -13.59
N GLY A 74 9.15 -10.52 -12.97
CA GLY A 74 9.07 -9.69 -11.77
C GLY A 74 9.93 -10.22 -10.62
N THR A 75 10.04 -11.53 -10.45
CA THR A 75 10.85 -12.13 -9.39
C THR A 75 12.33 -11.80 -9.54
N GLU A 76 12.89 -11.99 -10.74
CA GLU A 76 14.30 -11.66 -11.04
C GLU A 76 14.58 -10.17 -10.81
N VAL A 77 13.69 -9.31 -11.31
CA VAL A 77 13.79 -7.85 -11.13
C VAL A 77 13.74 -7.45 -9.66
N ILE A 78 12.85 -8.04 -8.87
CA ILE A 78 12.77 -7.78 -7.42
C ILE A 78 14.06 -8.23 -6.71
N THR A 79 14.62 -9.37 -7.10
CA THR A 79 15.89 -9.84 -6.54
C THR A 79 17.02 -8.84 -6.81
N MET A 80 17.11 -8.26 -8.01
CA MET A 80 18.10 -7.23 -8.32
C MET A 80 17.85 -5.94 -7.50
N ILE A 81 16.61 -5.48 -7.42
CA ILE A 81 16.25 -4.31 -6.60
C ILE A 81 16.66 -4.51 -5.14
N HIS A 82 16.39 -5.67 -4.54
CA HIS A 82 16.74 -5.94 -3.14
C HIS A 82 18.24 -6.07 -2.89
N ARG A 83 19.03 -6.45 -3.91
CA ARG A 83 20.50 -6.51 -3.81
C ARG A 83 21.11 -5.11 -3.75
N VAL A 84 20.62 -4.19 -4.59
CA VAL A 84 21.19 -2.84 -4.71
C VAL A 84 20.55 -1.83 -3.74
N VAL A 85 19.25 -1.96 -3.51
CA VAL A 85 18.47 -1.07 -2.64
C VAL A 85 17.96 -1.87 -1.44
N PRO A 86 18.80 -2.06 -0.40
CA PRO A 86 18.39 -2.77 0.80
C PRO A 86 17.26 -2.00 1.49
N ILE A 87 16.15 -2.69 1.73
CA ILE A 87 15.00 -2.10 2.41
C ILE A 87 15.39 -1.80 3.87
N PRO A 88 15.22 -0.56 4.36
CA PRO A 88 15.41 -0.26 5.77
C PRO A 88 14.43 -1.09 6.59
N ILE A 89 14.96 -2.04 7.36
CA ILE A 89 14.18 -2.80 8.33
C ILE A 89 13.96 -1.86 9.52
N PRO A 90 12.71 -1.58 9.93
CA PRO A 90 12.50 -0.82 11.15
C PRO A 90 13.05 -1.64 12.32
N ILE A 91 14.11 -1.13 12.95
CA ILE A 91 14.65 -1.69 14.18
C ILE A 91 13.58 -1.44 15.25
N THR A 92 12.79 -2.46 15.54
CA THR A 92 11.93 -2.48 16.73
C THR A 92 12.85 -2.62 17.94
N ALA A 93 13.45 -1.51 18.37
CA ALA A 93 14.03 -1.46 19.71
C ALA A 93 12.90 -1.81 20.69
N PRO A 94 13.07 -2.78 21.61
CA PRO A 94 12.06 -3.03 22.63
C PRO A 94 11.95 -1.75 23.46
N ALA A 95 10.86 -1.03 23.29
CA ALA A 95 10.52 0.08 24.14
C ALA A 95 10.35 -0.48 25.56
N ALA A 96 11.35 -0.24 26.41
CA ALA A 96 11.28 -0.46 27.83
C ALA A 96 10.25 0.51 28.41
N PHE A 97 8.96 0.17 28.26
CA PHE A 97 7.88 0.81 28.99
C PHE A 97 7.90 0.29 30.42
N THR A 98 8.86 0.75 31.22
CA THR A 98 8.74 0.68 32.68
C THR A 98 7.58 1.60 33.07
N ARG A 99 6.38 1.02 33.17
CA ARG A 99 5.24 1.68 33.82
C ARG A 99 5.55 1.70 35.32
N THR A 100 6.10 2.81 35.81
CA THR A 100 6.20 3.06 37.25
C THR A 100 4.76 3.11 37.80
N PRO A 101 4.36 2.20 38.71
CA PRO A 101 3.03 2.29 39.32
C PRO A 101 2.97 3.54 40.20
N LEU A 102 1.96 4.38 39.99
CA LEU A 102 1.64 5.50 40.88
C LEU A 102 1.17 4.95 42.22
N GLN A 103 1.93 5.21 43.28
CA GLN A 103 1.54 4.92 44.66
C GLN A 103 0.31 5.76 45.06
N PRO A 104 -0.78 5.14 45.55
CA PRO A 104 -1.90 5.87 46.12
C PRO A 104 -1.52 6.54 47.44
N ARG A 105 -1.79 7.84 47.56
CA ARG A 105 -1.65 8.60 48.81
C ARG A 105 -2.81 8.24 49.77
N PRO A 106 -2.56 7.98 51.07
CA PRO A 106 -3.64 7.73 52.03
C PRO A 106 -4.42 9.02 52.33
N ILE A 107 -5.74 8.96 52.29
CA ILE A 107 -6.66 10.03 52.73
C ILE A 107 -7.18 9.65 54.13
N PRO A 108 -7.16 10.54 55.13
CA PRO A 108 -7.76 10.26 56.44
C PRO A 108 -9.30 10.23 56.36
N GLN A 109 -9.89 9.23 57.00
CA GLN A 109 -11.33 9.05 57.14
C GLN A 109 -11.99 10.19 57.93
N ALA A 110 -13.17 10.61 57.47
CA ALA A 110 -14.19 11.22 58.32
C ALA A 110 -15.53 10.57 57.96
N ASN A 111 -16.11 9.92 58.97
CA ASN A 111 -17.39 9.22 58.93
C ASN A 111 -18.54 10.23 58.83
N SER A 112 -19.63 9.87 58.15
CA SER A 112 -21.02 10.00 58.65
C SER A 112 -22.03 9.42 57.65
N SER A 113 -22.96 8.66 58.21
CA SER A 113 -24.00 7.83 57.58
C SER A 113 -25.25 8.62 57.14
N LEU A 114 -26.07 8.01 56.25
CA LEU A 114 -27.53 7.72 56.38
C LEU A 114 -28.29 7.75 55.02
N ASP A 115 -28.49 6.54 54.46
CA ASP A 115 -29.79 5.93 54.04
C ASP A 115 -30.68 6.50 52.88
N PRO A 116 -31.68 5.73 52.35
CA PRO A 116 -31.75 5.32 50.93
C PRO A 116 -33.07 5.74 50.23
N LEU A 117 -33.36 5.23 49.01
CA LEU A 117 -34.64 4.59 48.61
C LEU A 117 -34.88 4.50 47.08
N SER A 118 -35.42 3.35 46.65
CA SER A 118 -36.23 3.03 45.44
C SER A 118 -35.60 2.54 44.12
N THR A 119 -35.64 1.21 43.97
CA THR A 119 -35.87 0.37 42.75
C THR A 119 -37.28 0.61 42.14
N PRO A 120 -37.68 0.13 40.92
CA PRO A 120 -37.63 -1.30 40.52
C PRO A 120 -37.42 -1.63 39.02
N SER A 121 -36.98 -2.89 38.79
CA SER A 121 -37.33 -3.88 37.72
C SER A 121 -37.28 -3.44 36.23
N HIS A 122 -36.75 -4.22 35.28
CA HIS A 122 -37.24 -5.52 34.83
C HIS A 122 -36.16 -6.28 34.01
N GLN A 123 -36.05 -7.60 34.23
CA GLN A 123 -35.54 -8.57 33.24
C GLN A 123 -36.75 -9.21 32.50
N PRO A 124 -36.60 -9.90 31.34
CA PRO A 124 -36.17 -11.31 31.35
C PRO A 124 -35.31 -11.82 30.14
N LEU A 125 -34.43 -12.78 30.46
CA LEU A 125 -34.04 -14.04 29.78
C LEU A 125 -34.43 -14.28 28.30
N VAL A 126 -33.48 -14.65 27.43
CA VAL A 126 -33.31 -16.01 26.82
C VAL A 126 -32.12 -16.12 25.83
N ALA A 127 -31.39 -17.23 25.97
CA ALA A 127 -30.59 -18.05 25.04
C ALA A 127 -30.05 -17.52 23.67
N GLY A 128 -28.79 -17.87 23.36
CA GLY A 128 -28.36 -18.10 21.97
C GLY A 128 -26.87 -17.81 21.68
N ASP A 129 -26.14 -18.87 21.35
CA ASP A 129 -24.78 -18.92 20.79
C ASP A 129 -24.40 -17.86 19.74
N GLY A 130 -23.10 -17.53 19.71
CA GLY A 130 -22.43 -17.03 18.51
C GLY A 130 -21.62 -15.75 18.73
N VAL A 131 -20.31 -15.91 18.94
CA VAL A 131 -19.33 -14.82 18.90
C VAL A 131 -19.35 -14.19 17.50
N ASN A 132 -20.06 -13.08 17.31
CA ASN A 132 -19.96 -12.23 16.13
C ASN A 132 -19.10 -11.02 16.49
N LEU A 133 -17.83 -11.02 16.06
CA LEU A 133 -17.05 -9.79 16.06
C LEU A 133 -17.77 -8.76 15.19
N PRO A 134 -18.03 -7.53 15.68
CA PRO A 134 -18.71 -6.53 14.87
C PRO A 134 -17.80 -6.13 13.71
N ALA A 135 -18.11 -6.63 12.52
CA ALA A 135 -17.51 -6.14 11.28
C ALA A 135 -17.70 -4.61 11.25
N LYS A 136 -16.60 -3.86 11.29
CA LYS A 136 -16.64 -2.40 11.27
C LYS A 136 -17.39 -1.96 10.02
N LYS A 137 -18.63 -1.50 10.21
CA LYS A 137 -19.48 -1.01 9.12
C LYS A 137 -18.76 0.16 8.46
N LYS A 138 -18.47 0.03 7.17
CA LYS A 138 -17.75 1.05 6.42
C LYS A 138 -18.67 2.26 6.25
N LYS A 139 -18.30 3.38 6.85
CA LYS A 139 -18.98 4.67 6.74
C LYS A 139 -18.40 5.46 5.58
N CYS A 140 -19.23 6.25 4.93
CA CYS A 140 -18.77 7.19 3.93
C CYS A 140 -17.92 8.29 4.58
N GLY A 141 -16.69 8.52 4.09
CA GLY A 141 -15.82 9.56 4.64
C GLY A 141 -16.30 11.00 4.42
N ALA A 142 -17.26 11.24 3.51
CA ALA A 142 -17.80 12.56 3.23
C ALA A 142 -19.10 12.88 4.00
N CYS A 143 -19.99 11.91 4.19
CA CYS A 143 -21.26 12.14 4.90
C CYS A 143 -21.42 11.34 6.20
N GLY A 144 -20.50 10.42 6.53
CA GLY A 144 -20.54 9.62 7.75
C GLY A 144 -21.58 8.50 7.79
N LEU A 145 -22.48 8.42 6.79
CA LEU A 145 -23.55 7.43 6.74
C LEU A 145 -23.04 6.04 6.32
N GLU A 146 -23.73 5.01 6.81
CA GLU A 146 -23.53 3.61 6.44
C GLU A 146 -24.34 3.27 5.17
N GLY A 147 -23.95 2.23 4.44
CA GLY A 147 -24.62 1.79 3.20
C GLY A 147 -23.95 2.25 1.89
N HIS A 148 -23.00 3.18 1.95
CA HIS A 148 -22.15 3.55 0.82
C HIS A 148 -20.76 4.03 1.29
N ASN A 149 -19.77 4.03 0.41
CA ASN A 149 -18.42 4.50 0.70
C ASN A 149 -17.92 5.46 -0.40
N ARG A 150 -16.68 5.96 -0.28
CA ARG A 150 -16.06 6.92 -1.23
C ARG A 150 -16.13 6.51 -2.71
N ARG A 151 -16.20 5.20 -3.00
CA ARG A 151 -16.31 4.68 -4.37
C ARG A 151 -17.73 4.78 -4.94
N ASN A 152 -18.74 4.85 -4.08
CA ASN A 152 -20.15 4.93 -4.44
C ASN A 152 -20.61 6.39 -4.50
N ARG A 153 -19.87 7.23 -5.24
CA ARG A 153 -20.07 8.69 -5.27
C ARG A 153 -21.45 9.12 -5.77
N ILE A 154 -22.08 8.34 -6.65
CA ILE A 154 -23.44 8.61 -7.18
C ILE A 154 -24.47 8.59 -6.04
N VAL A 155 -24.25 7.79 -5.00
CA VAL A 155 -25.17 7.65 -3.86
C VAL A 155 -24.89 8.73 -2.80
N CYS A 156 -23.73 9.38 -2.83
CA CYS A 156 -23.34 10.38 -1.83
C CYS A 156 -23.31 11.79 -2.43
N THR A 157 -24.33 12.59 -2.11
CA THR A 157 -24.43 14.00 -2.52
C THR A 157 -23.35 14.92 -1.93
N LYS A 158 -22.50 14.41 -1.02
CA LYS A 158 -21.39 15.14 -0.40
C LYS A 158 -20.04 14.92 -1.11
N HIS A 159 -20.00 14.15 -2.19
CA HIS A 159 -18.81 14.08 -3.05
C HIS A 159 -18.92 15.10 -4.18
N PRO A 160 -17.93 16.00 -4.35
CA PRO A 160 -17.91 16.87 -5.51
C PRO A 160 -17.74 16.04 -6.78
N ASP A 161 -18.53 16.34 -7.81
CA ASP A 161 -18.34 15.75 -9.13
C ASP A 161 -16.93 16.09 -9.61
N ARG A 162 -16.15 15.05 -9.89
CA ARG A 162 -14.89 15.22 -10.62
C ARG A 162 -15.28 15.72 -12.01
N VAL A 163 -15.10 17.01 -12.28
CA VAL A 163 -15.05 17.54 -13.64
C VAL A 163 -13.95 16.77 -14.35
N VAL A 164 -14.34 15.82 -15.19
CA VAL A 164 -13.42 15.10 -16.06
C VAL A 164 -12.96 16.12 -17.09
N SER A 165 -11.76 16.67 -16.92
CA SER A 165 -11.09 17.40 -18.00
C SER A 165 -10.71 16.39 -19.08
N ARG A 166 -11.65 16.08 -19.98
CA ARG A 166 -11.35 15.46 -21.27
C ARG A 166 -10.85 16.57 -22.18
N SER A 167 -9.53 16.77 -22.21
CA SER A 167 -8.89 17.45 -23.34
C SER A 167 -8.71 16.42 -24.43
N SER A 168 -9.73 16.29 -25.29
CA SER A 168 -9.59 15.69 -26.61
C SER A 168 -8.67 16.59 -27.44
N ILE A 169 -7.53 16.06 -27.90
CA ILE A 169 -6.89 16.58 -29.10
C ILE A 169 -6.82 15.40 -30.07
N ASN A 170 -7.82 15.37 -30.94
CA ASN A 170 -7.73 14.71 -32.23
C ASN A 170 -6.98 15.69 -33.13
N LYS A 171 -5.90 15.25 -33.79
CA LYS A 171 -5.55 15.75 -35.13
C LYS A 171 -4.68 14.72 -35.88
N GLU A 172 -5.30 13.91 -36.74
CA GLU A 172 -5.29 13.93 -38.24
C GLU A 172 -4.03 13.30 -38.86
N ASN A 173 -4.27 12.28 -39.69
CA ASN A 173 -3.36 11.74 -40.70
C ASN A 173 -2.81 12.86 -41.61
N ALA A 174 -1.56 12.71 -42.04
CA ALA A 174 -1.07 13.26 -43.30
C ALA A 174 -0.06 12.29 -43.92
N THR A 175 -0.52 11.68 -45.01
CA THR A 175 0.13 11.12 -46.21
C THR A 175 1.50 10.46 -46.12
#